data_AF-X1QJ63-F1
#
_entry.id   AF-X1QJ63-F1
#
_cell.length_a   1.000
_cell.length_b   1.000
_cell.length_c   1.000
_cell.angle_alpha   90.00
_cell.angle_beta   90.00
_cell.angle_gamma   90.00
#
_symmetry.space_group_name_H-M   'P 1'
#
loop_
_entity.id
_entity.type
_entity.pdbx_description
1 polymer ?
#
loop_
_entity_poly.entity_id
_entity_poly.type
_entity_poly.pdbx_seq_one_letter_code
_entity_poly.pdbx_strand_id
1 'polypeptide(L)' 'MTMPMCKQCGNEFPIVSQHQLCQSCGFKNMEECTRQMRAKKGPYYERWKAARDNYIIEMAAKLKEIREDEPTSGT' A
#
# COMPACT_ATOMS: atom_id res chain seq x y z
N MET A 1 1.07 -33.37 10.11
CA MET A 1 1.17 -31.89 10.05
C MET A 1 1.20 -31.52 8.58
N THR A 2 0.27 -30.69 8.10
CA THR A 2 0.30 -30.19 6.72
C THR A 2 1.25 -29.00 6.66
N MET A 3 2.24 -29.05 5.75
CA MET A 3 3.16 -27.93 5.56
C MET A 3 2.43 -26.80 4.81
N PRO A 4 2.59 -25.53 5.22
CA PRO A 4 1.98 -24.43 4.49
C PRO A 4 2.62 -24.27 3.10
N MET A 5 1.79 -23.96 2.11
CA MET A 5 2.21 -23.77 0.72
C MET A 5 2.37 -22.30 0.37
N CYS A 6 3.37 -21.99 -0.46
CA CYS A 6 3.54 -20.67 -1.04
C CYS A 6 2.53 -20.46 -2.17
N LYS A 7 1.73 -19.39 -2.10
CA LYS A 7 0.73 -19.06 -3.12
C LYS A 7 1.30 -18.76 -4.51
N GLN A 8 2.60 -18.45 -4.60
CA GLN A 8 3.23 -18.00 -5.84
C GLN A 8 4.02 -19.10 -6.54
N CYS A 9 4.79 -19.90 -5.80
CA CYS A 9 5.54 -21.01 -6.39
C CYS A 9 4.92 -22.39 -6.17
N GLY A 10 3.89 -22.50 -5.33
CA GLY A 10 3.17 -23.76 -5.07
C GLY A 10 3.90 -24.75 -4.16
N ASN A 11 5.17 -24.50 -3.81
CA ASN A 11 5.95 -25.41 -2.96
C ASN A 11 5.59 -25.29 -1.48
N GLU A 12 5.80 -26.38 -0.75
CA GLU A 12 5.66 -26.46 0.70
C GLU A 12 6.88 -25.87 1.43
N PHE A 13 6.64 -25.12 2.51
CA PHE A 13 7.69 -24.54 3.34
C PHE A 13 7.36 -24.72 4.82
N PRO A 14 8.35 -24.80 5.73
CA PRO A 14 8.08 -24.87 7.16
C PRO A 14 7.33 -23.63 7.69
N ILE A 15 7.61 -22.47 7.11
CA ILE A 15 7.01 -21.18 7.46
C ILE A 15 6.77 -20.38 6.18
N VAL A 16 5.60 -19.75 6.08
CA VAL A 16 5.28 -18.75 5.06
C VAL A 16 4.91 -17.44 5.74
N SER A 17 5.05 -16.33 5.02
CA SER A 17 4.61 -15.00 5.49
C SER A 17 3.09 -14.92 5.69
N GLN A 18 2.61 -13.86 6.36
CA GLN A 18 1.17 -13.54 6.47
C GLN A 18 0.48 -13.47 5.09
N HIS A 19 1.22 -13.13 4.04
CA HIS A 19 0.73 -13.09 2.66
C HIS A 19 0.81 -14.44 1.94
N GLN A 20 1.08 -15.55 2.65
CA GLN A 20 1.26 -16.91 2.13
C GLN A 20 2.38 -17.01 1.07
N LEU A 21 3.46 -16.24 1.23
CA LEU A 21 4.63 -16.31 0.36
C LEU A 21 5.80 -16.92 1.13
N CYS A 22 6.55 -17.78 0.47
CA CYS A 22 7.88 -18.16 0.94
C CYS A 22 8.84 -16.96 0.90
N GLN A 23 9.96 -17.06 1.60
CA GLN A 23 10.94 -15.99 1.71
C GLN A 23 11.40 -15.48 0.32
N SER A 24 11.74 -16.38 -0.60
CA SER A 24 12.21 -15.99 -1.95
C SER A 24 11.14 -15.26 -2.77
N CYS A 25 9.89 -15.77 -2.79
CA CYS A 25 8.81 -15.10 -3.51
C CYS A 25 8.43 -13.77 -2.86
N GLY A 26 8.52 -13.68 -1.52
CA GLY A 26 8.39 -12.43 -0.78
C GLY A 26 9.42 -11.39 -1.24
N PHE A 27 10.71 -11.76 -1.30
CA PHE A 27 11.77 -10.87 -1.77
C PHE A 27 11.58 -10.42 -3.22
N LYS A 28 11.23 -11.33 -4.13
CA LYS A 28 10.96 -10.98 -5.54
C LYS A 28 9.81 -9.96 -5.66
N ASN A 29 8.75 -10.14 -4.88
CA ASN A 29 7.64 -9.19 -4.89
C ASN A 29 8.03 -7.82 -4.30
N MET A 30 8.86 -7.79 -3.25
CA MET A 30 9.38 -6.54 -2.68
C MET A 30 10.30 -5.80 -3.67
N GLU A 31 11.17 -6.52 -4.36
CA GLU A 31 12.05 -5.97 -5.38
C GLU A 31 11.25 -5.38 -6.53
N GLU A 32 10.26 -6.11 -7.03
CA GLU A 32 9.37 -5.64 -8.10
C GLU A 32 8.55 -4.42 -7.68
N CYS A 33 8.01 -4.42 -6.46
CA CYS A 33 7.34 -3.26 -5.89
C CYS A 33 8.27 -2.04 -5.85
N THR A 34 9.49 -2.22 -5.34
CA THR A 34 10.51 -1.16 -5.28
C THR A 34 10.84 -0.62 -6.67
N ARG A 35 11.01 -1.51 -7.66
CA ARG A 35 11.27 -1.16 -9.05
C ARG A 35 10.14 -0.33 -9.65
N GLN A 36 8.89 -0.76 -9.47
CA GLN A 36 7.70 -0.05 -9.96
C GLN A 36 7.54 1.33 -9.31
N MET A 37 7.77 1.42 -7.99
CA MET A 37 7.71 2.67 -7.25
C MET A 37 8.78 3.67 -7.72
N ARG A 38 10.02 3.22 -7.94
CA ARG A 38 11.10 4.06 -8.48
C ARG A 38 10.82 4.53 -9.90
N ALA A 39 10.32 3.64 -10.74
CA ALA A 39 9.99 3.95 -12.13
C ALA A 39 8.66 4.71 -12.28
N LYS A 40 7.90 4.89 -11.19
CA LYS A 40 6.57 5.52 -11.18
C LYS A 40 5.63 4.92 -12.23
N LYS A 41 5.68 3.60 -12.38
CA LYS A 41 4.85 2.87 -13.34
C LYS A 41 4.58 1.45 -12.88
N GLY A 42 3.43 0.93 -13.26
CA GLY A 42 3.01 -0.44 -12.97
C GLY A 42 1.98 -0.53 -11.84
N PRO A 43 1.38 -1.71 -11.66
CA PRO A 43 0.22 -1.90 -10.80
C PRO A 43 0.45 -1.54 -9.32
N TYR A 44 1.65 -1.75 -8.77
CA TYR A 44 1.95 -1.34 -7.39
C TYR A 44 1.97 0.17 -7.25
N TYR A 45 2.59 0.88 -8.21
CA TYR A 45 2.64 2.33 -8.20
C TYR A 45 1.26 2.95 -8.38
N GLU A 46 0.45 2.46 -9.32
CA GLU A 46 -0.91 3.00 -9.54
C GLU A 46 -1.80 2.84 -8.31
N ARG A 47 -1.73 1.69 -7.62
CA ARG A 47 -2.45 1.48 -6.36
C ARG A 47 -2.00 2.43 -5.27
N TRP A 48 -0.69 2.62 -5.11
CA TRP A 48 -0.14 3.59 -4.16
C TRP A 48 -0.59 5.02 -4.49
N LYS A 49 -0.53 5.41 -5.77
CA LYS A 49 -0.92 6.74 -6.24
C LYS A 49 -2.39 7.02 -5.93
N ALA A 50 -3.29 6.08 -6.25
CA ALA A 50 -4.71 6.21 -5.96
C ALA A 50 -4.97 6.38 -4.45
N ALA A 51 -4.33 5.57 -3.61
CA ALA A 51 -4.46 5.71 -2.16
C ALA A 51 -3.93 7.06 -1.65
N ARG A 52 -2.78 7.53 -2.18
CA ARG A 52 -2.20 8.83 -1.85
C ARG A 52 -3.13 9.98 -2.23
N ASP A 53 -3.70 9.93 -3.44
CA ASP A 53 -4.59 10.97 -3.96
C ASP A 53 -5.88 11.05 -3.12
N ASN A 54 -6.46 9.90 -2.77
CA ASN A 54 -7.62 9.85 -1.88
C ASN A 54 -7.33 10.46 -0.50
N TYR A 55 -6.18 10.12 0.09
CA TYR A 55 -5.77 10.70 1.38
C TYR A 55 -5.63 12.23 1.31
N ILE A 56 -5.04 12.76 0.23
CA ILE A 56 -4.89 14.21 0.04
C ILE A 56 -6.26 14.88 -0.08
N ILE A 57 -7.20 14.30 -0.82
CA ILE A 57 -8.56 14.82 -0.98
C ILE A 57 -9.29 14.85 0.37
N GLU A 58 -9.22 13.77 1.15
CA GLU A 58 -9.83 13.70 2.47
C GLU A 58 -9.24 14.74 3.44
N MET A 59 -7.92 14.93 3.42
CA MET A 59 -7.27 15.94 4.26
C MET A 59 -7.66 17.36 3.84
N ALA A 60 -7.75 17.63 2.54
CA ALA A 60 -8.17 18.93 2.02
C ALA A 60 -9.63 19.24 2.42
N ALA A 61 -10.53 18.25 2.40
CA ALA A 61 -11.90 18.40 2.86
C ALA A 61 -11.96 18.77 4.36
N LYS A 62 -11.23 18.06 5.21
CA LYS A 62 -11.15 18.37 6.65
C LYS A 62 -10.59 19.76 6.93
N LEU A 63 -9.56 20.17 6.20
CA LEU A 63 -8.99 21.53 6.31
C LEU A 63 -10.00 22.61 5.94
N LYS A 64 -10.87 22.35 4.95
CA LYS A 64 -11.93 23.27 4.55
C LYS A 64 -13.00 23.40 5.63
N GLU A 65 -13.44 22.29 6.21
CA GLU A 65 -14.39 22.28 7.33
C GLU A 65 -13.87 23.10 8.51
N ILE A 66 -12.61 22.90 8.92
CA ILE A 66 -11.98 23.68 10.00
C ILE A 66 -12.00 25.19 9.71
N ARG A 67 -11.72 25.59 8.46
CA ARG A 67 -11.69 27.01 8.07
C ARG A 67 -13.08 27.65 8.01
N GLU A 68 -14.11 26.88 7.67
CA GLU A 68 -15.50 27.36 7.60
C GLU A 68 -16.14 27.41 9.00
N ASP A 69 -15.66 26.59 9.95
CA ASP A 69 -16.09 26.58 11.36
C ASP A 69 -15.35 27.63 12.23
N GLU A 70 -14.28 28.26 11.74
CA GLU A 70 -13.73 29.45 12.40
C GLU A 70 -14.70 30.62 12.20
N PRO A 71 -15.37 31.14 13.25
CA PRO A 71 -16.14 32.36 13.11
C PRO A 71 -15.16 33.45 12.68
N THR A 72 -15.48 34.15 11.60
CA THR A 72 -14.84 35.44 11.29
C THR A 72 -15.00 36.33 12.51
N SER A 73 -14.02 36.32 13.39
CA SER A 73 -13.81 37.35 14.42
C SER A 73 -13.28 38.58 13.68
N GLY A 74 -14.15 39.14 12.84
CA GLY A 74 -13.99 40.47 12.30
C GLY A 74 -14.05 41.44 13.47
N THR A 75 -12.89 42.02 13.78
CA THR A 75 -12.74 43.23 14.58
C THR A 75 -12.86 44.43 13.66
#